data_AF-A0A2S6TC08-F1
#
_entry.id   AF-A0A2S6TC08-F1
#
_cell.length_a   1.000
_cell.length_b   1.000
_cell.length_c   1.000
_cell.angle_alpha   90.00
_cell.angle_beta   90.00
_cell.angle_gamma   90.00
#
_symmetry.space_group_name_H-M   'P 1'
#
loop_
_entity.id
_entity.type
_entity.pdbx_description
1 polymer ?
#
loop_
_entity_poly.entity_id
_entity_poly.type
_entity_poly.pdbx_seq_one_letter_code
_entity_poly.pdbx_strand_id
1 'polypeptide(L)'
;MAEEKMEFQAEVSKVLGLVINSLYSNKEIFLRELISNSSDACDKLRYLSLTDQQLAKGLAEFSINITTVKKDRTITITDNGIGMNNADLVENLGTVARSGTIEFLESLSGDEKKDSALIGQFGVGFYASFSVAEKVEVLSRKAGEKQAWLWTSDGKSSYSIAEAKRNDP
;
A
#
# COMPACT_ATOMS: atom_id res chain seq x y z
N MET A 1 -3.10 -23.18 -5.01
CA MET A 1 -3.06 -22.53 -3.69
C MET A 1 -4.41 -21.90 -3.47
N ALA A 2 -4.96 -21.93 -2.25
CA ALA A 2 -6.28 -21.37 -1.98
C ALA A 2 -6.20 -19.84 -2.04
N GLU A 3 -7.06 -19.24 -2.86
CA GLU A 3 -7.24 -17.79 -2.95
C GLU A 3 -8.45 -17.43 -2.09
N GLU A 4 -8.24 -16.57 -1.10
CA GLU A 4 -9.30 -16.06 -0.25
C GLU A 4 -9.77 -14.71 -0.80
N LYS A 5 -11.07 -14.62 -1.13
CA LYS A 5 -11.68 -13.38 -1.61
C LYS A 5 -12.40 -12.69 -0.47
N MET A 6 -12.13 -11.39 -0.31
CA MET A 6 -12.67 -10.57 0.77
C MET A 6 -13.27 -9.29 0.19
N GLU A 7 -14.34 -8.79 0.80
CA GLU A 7 -14.89 -7.48 0.45
C GLU A 7 -14.18 -6.38 1.23
N PHE A 8 -14.05 -5.22 0.60
CA PHE A 8 -13.63 -4.02 1.30
C PHE A 8 -14.69 -3.62 2.33
N GLN A 9 -14.26 -3.12 3.48
CA GLN A 9 -15.19 -2.44 4.38
C GLN A 9 -15.82 -1.22 3.68
N ALA A 10 -17.04 -0.86 4.05
CA ALA A 10 -17.80 0.21 3.38
C ALA A 10 -17.04 1.55 3.36
N GLU A 11 -16.30 1.81 4.43
CA GLU A 11 -15.38 2.90 4.66
C GLU A 11 -14.29 2.99 3.58
N VAL A 12 -13.69 1.85 3.23
CA VAL A 12 -12.62 1.77 2.23
C VAL A 12 -13.16 2.11 0.83
N SER A 13 -14.34 1.59 0.49
CA SER A 13 -14.99 1.88 -0.80
C SER A 13 -15.29 3.37 -0.97
N LYS A 14 -15.69 4.05 0.11
CA LYS A 14 -15.92 5.50 0.12
C LYS A 14 -14.62 6.29 -0.07
N VAL A 15 -13.55 5.88 0.60
CA VAL A 15 -12.20 6.47 0.47
C VAL A 15 -11.66 6.31 -0.95
N LEU A 16 -11.76 5.11 -1.53
CA LEU A 16 -11.37 4.84 -2.92
C LEU A 16 -12.04 5.83 -3.89
N GLY A 17 -13.36 6.00 -3.78
CA GLY A 17 -14.10 6.95 -4.60
C GLY A 17 -13.65 8.40 -4.41
N LEU A 18 -13.38 8.83 -3.17
CA LEU A 18 -12.92 10.19 -2.88
C LEU A 18 -11.51 10.46 -3.41
N VAL A 19 -10.57 9.54 -3.16
CA VAL A 19 -9.16 9.67 -3.57
C VAL A 19 -9.04 9.66 -5.09
N ILE A 20 -9.71 8.73 -5.78
CA ILE A 20 -9.68 8.63 -7.25
C ILE A 20 -10.22 9.91 -7.90
N ASN A 21 -11.34 10.44 -7.40
CA ASN A 21 -11.95 11.65 -7.96
C ASN A 21 -11.14 12.92 -7.66
N SER A 22 -10.51 13.01 -6.49
CA SER A 22 -9.74 14.19 -6.08
C SER A 22 -8.37 14.26 -6.76
N LEU A 23 -7.73 13.10 -6.99
CA LEU A 23 -6.41 12.99 -7.63
C LEU A 23 -6.44 12.92 -9.15
N TYR A 24 -7.61 12.93 -9.78
CA TYR A 24 -7.74 12.72 -11.23
C TYR A 24 -6.89 13.72 -12.05
N SER A 25 -6.64 14.92 -11.51
CA SER A 25 -5.83 15.96 -12.15
C SER A 25 -4.33 15.87 -11.87
N ASN A 26 -3.91 15.16 -10.81
CA ASN A 26 -2.51 15.03 -10.37
C ASN A 26 -2.18 13.55 -10.15
N LYS A 27 -2.17 12.78 -11.24
CA LYS A 27 -2.05 11.32 -11.18
C LYS A 27 -0.68 10.87 -10.70
N GLU A 28 0.36 11.66 -10.90
CA GLU A 28 1.75 11.41 -10.50
C GLU A 28 1.93 11.22 -8.99
N ILE A 29 0.94 11.63 -8.20
CA ILE A 29 0.97 11.60 -6.74
C ILE A 29 1.00 10.19 -6.19
N PHE A 30 0.44 9.20 -6.91
CA PHE A 30 0.55 7.80 -6.51
C PHE A 30 2.00 7.39 -6.23
N LEU A 31 2.96 7.90 -7.02
CA LEU A 31 4.36 7.54 -6.88
C LEU A 31 4.95 8.13 -5.61
N ARG A 32 4.61 9.38 -5.27
CA ARG A 32 4.99 10.01 -4.00
C ARG A 32 4.50 9.18 -2.81
N GLU A 33 3.22 8.79 -2.84
CA GLU A 33 2.60 8.04 -1.74
C GLU A 33 3.21 6.65 -1.56
N LEU A 34 3.42 5.91 -2.67
CA LEU A 34 4.01 4.58 -2.60
C LEU A 34 5.48 4.62 -2.17
N ILE A 35 6.26 5.62 -2.60
CA ILE A 35 7.63 5.80 -2.12
C ILE A 35 7.64 6.16 -0.62
N SER A 36 6.72 7.02 -0.16
CA SER A 36 6.59 7.35 1.27
C SER A 36 6.31 6.10 2.10
N ASN A 37 5.34 5.27 1.68
CA ASN A 37 5.02 4.02 2.36
C ASN A 37 6.21 3.05 2.39
N SER A 38 6.95 2.95 1.29
CA SER A 38 8.19 2.14 1.23
C SER A 38 9.28 2.67 2.16
N SER A 39 9.40 3.99 2.31
CA SER A 39 10.32 4.61 3.28
C SER A 39 9.93 4.28 4.71
N ASP A 40 8.65 4.43 5.05
CA ASP A 40 8.11 4.10 6.38
C ASP A 40 8.32 2.62 6.72
N ALA A 41 8.15 1.73 5.74
CA ALA A 41 8.41 0.30 5.91
C ALA A 41 9.89 0.01 6.22
N CYS A 42 10.81 0.69 5.52
CA CYS A 42 12.25 0.60 5.79
C CYS A 42 12.61 1.12 7.18
N ASP A 43 12.09 2.30 7.55
CA ASP A 43 12.35 2.91 8.85
C ASP A 43 11.79 2.09 10.01
N LYS A 44 10.61 1.50 9.84
CA LYS A 44 10.01 0.60 10.82
C LYS A 44 10.87 -0.64 11.04
N LEU A 45 11.37 -1.26 9.98
CA LEU A 45 12.29 -2.41 10.11
C LEU A 45 13.62 -1.99 10.73
N ARG A 46 14.18 -0.85 10.32
CA ARG A 46 15.41 -0.28 10.89
C ARG A 46 15.28 -0.10 12.40
N TYR A 47 14.19 0.50 12.86
CA TYR A 47 13.93 0.72 14.28
C TYR A 47 13.79 -0.60 15.05
N LEU A 48 12.99 -1.56 14.57
CA LEU A 48 12.81 -2.85 15.23
C LEU A 48 14.11 -3.66 15.28
N SER A 49 14.98 -3.49 14.29
CA SER A 49 16.28 -4.16 14.25
C SER A 49 17.27 -3.65 15.30
N LEU A 50 17.00 -2.50 15.93
CA LEU A 50 17.77 -2.03 17.09
C LEU A 50 17.57 -2.92 18.31
N THR A 51 16.40 -3.56 18.42
CA THR A 51 16.05 -4.46 19.53
C THR A 51 16.14 -5.94 19.15
N ASP A 52 15.89 -6.29 17.89
CA ASP A 52 16.06 -7.65 17.36
C ASP A 52 16.85 -7.65 16.06
N GLN A 53 18.17 -7.83 16.17
CA GLN A 53 19.08 -7.85 15.03
C GLN A 53 18.80 -8.99 14.03
N GLN A 54 18.03 -10.03 14.40
CA GLN A 54 17.71 -11.10 13.46
C GLN A 54 16.76 -10.63 12.36
N LEU A 55 15.96 -9.56 12.60
CA LEU A 55 14.99 -9.05 11.63
C LEU A 55 15.63 -8.44 10.38
N ALA A 56 16.78 -7.78 10.52
CA ALA A 56 17.55 -7.24 9.39
C ALA A 56 18.75 -8.10 9.00
N LYS A 57 18.85 -9.33 9.53
CA LYS A 57 20.00 -10.19 9.28
C LYS A 57 20.08 -10.57 7.79
N GLY A 58 21.18 -10.19 7.16
CA GLY A 58 21.41 -10.43 5.73
C GLY A 58 20.93 -9.29 4.82
N LEU A 59 20.30 -8.25 5.36
CA LEU A 59 20.07 -7.01 4.62
C LEU A 59 21.37 -6.19 4.62
N ALA A 60 21.88 -5.88 3.42
CA ALA A 60 23.06 -5.04 3.28
C ALA A 60 22.70 -3.56 3.55
N GLU A 61 21.73 -3.03 2.81
CA GLU A 61 21.23 -1.66 2.94
C GLU A 61 19.73 -1.62 2.65
N PHE A 62 19.02 -0.68 3.28
CA PHE A 62 17.63 -0.40 2.94
C PHE A 62 17.55 0.27 1.57
N SER A 63 16.63 -0.18 0.72
CA SER A 63 16.52 0.29 -0.65
C SER A 63 15.06 0.33 -1.11
N ILE A 64 14.78 1.25 -2.01
CA ILE A 64 13.50 1.35 -2.74
C ILE A 64 13.86 1.33 -4.22
N ASN A 65 13.40 0.31 -4.94
CA ASN A 65 13.65 0.12 -6.36
C ASN A 65 12.36 0.37 -7.15
N ILE A 66 12.46 1.15 -8.23
CA ILE A 66 11.35 1.43 -9.13
C ILE A 66 11.71 0.88 -10.50
N THR A 67 10.89 -0.05 -10.99
CA THR A 67 11.08 -0.67 -12.30
C THR A 67 9.84 -0.45 -13.17
N THR A 68 10.04 -0.37 -14.48
CA THR A 68 8.95 -0.23 -15.45
C THR A 68 9.13 -1.25 -16.56
N VAL A 69 8.04 -1.93 -16.93
CA VAL A 69 8.04 -2.91 -18.03
C VAL A 69 7.05 -2.46 -19.08
N LYS A 70 7.56 -1.82 -20.14
CA LYS A 70 6.73 -1.23 -21.21
C LYS A 70 5.83 -2.24 -21.90
N LYS A 71 6.30 -3.47 -22.09
CA LYS A 71 5.55 -4.56 -22.74
C LYS A 71 4.29 -4.90 -21.94
N ASP A 72 4.44 -5.02 -20.63
CA ASP A 72 3.37 -5.44 -19.72
C ASP A 72 2.59 -4.23 -19.15
N ARG A 73 3.06 -3.02 -19.46
CA ARG A 73 2.52 -1.73 -18.98
C ARG A 73 2.48 -1.65 -17.45
N THR A 74 3.50 -2.21 -16.80
CA THR A 74 3.60 -2.24 -15.35
C THR A 74 4.65 -1.26 -14.84
N ILE A 75 4.36 -0.69 -13.68
CA ILE A 75 5.32 -0.05 -12.80
C ILE A 75 5.36 -0.84 -11.49
N THR A 76 6.54 -1.13 -10.98
CA THR A 76 6.73 -1.88 -9.75
C THR A 76 7.63 -1.09 -8.82
N ILE A 77 7.13 -0.80 -7.62
CA ILE A 77 7.89 -0.24 -6.51
C ILE A 77 8.19 -1.39 -5.55
N THR A 78 9.46 -1.57 -5.18
CA THR A 78 9.91 -2.64 -4.30
C THR A 78 10.84 -2.09 -3.24
N ASP A 79 10.43 -2.18 -1.99
CA ASP A 79 11.31 -2.00 -0.84
C ASP A 79 11.69 -3.33 -0.21
N ASN A 80 12.71 -3.29 0.65
CA ASN A 80 13.14 -4.37 1.53
C ASN A 80 12.87 -4.01 3.01
N GLY A 81 11.76 -3.33 3.28
CA GLY A 81 11.34 -2.91 4.61
C GLY A 81 10.69 -4.02 5.42
N ILE A 82 9.86 -3.65 6.40
CA ILE A 82 9.26 -4.59 7.37
C ILE A 82 8.34 -5.65 6.74
N GLY A 83 7.77 -5.36 5.57
CA GLY A 83 6.78 -6.21 4.91
C GLY A 83 5.47 -6.38 5.69
N MET A 84 4.58 -7.20 5.14
CA MET A 84 3.26 -7.51 5.67
C MET A 84 3.00 -9.01 5.62
N ASN A 85 2.36 -9.56 6.66
CA ASN A 85 1.77 -10.89 6.64
C ASN A 85 0.28 -10.82 6.23
N ASN A 86 -0.43 -11.95 6.19
CA ASN A 86 -1.85 -11.98 5.82
C ASN A 86 -2.70 -11.02 6.68
N ALA A 87 -2.54 -11.07 8.00
CA ALA A 87 -3.30 -10.22 8.91
C ALA A 87 -3.02 -8.73 8.67
N ASP A 88 -1.76 -8.35 8.46
CA ASP A 88 -1.39 -6.98 8.13
C ASP A 88 -2.00 -6.53 6.79
N LEU A 89 -2.08 -7.41 5.78
CA LEU A 89 -2.69 -7.09 4.48
C LEU A 89 -4.19 -6.83 4.62
N VAL A 90 -4.89 -7.66 5.40
CA VAL A 90 -6.31 -7.48 5.71
C VAL A 90 -6.55 -6.19 6.50
N GLU A 91 -5.74 -5.93 7.51
CA GLU A 91 -5.90 -4.77 8.40
C GLU A 91 -5.50 -3.45 7.72
N ASN A 92 -4.37 -3.42 7.02
CA ASN A 92 -3.83 -2.16 6.48
C ASN A 92 -4.37 -1.83 5.08
N LEU A 93 -4.67 -2.83 4.24
CA LEU A 93 -5.14 -2.62 2.86
C LEU A 93 -6.61 -3.00 2.67
N GLY A 94 -7.14 -3.92 3.49
CA GLY A 94 -8.54 -4.33 3.44
C GLY A 94 -9.46 -3.47 4.31
N THR A 95 -8.90 -2.76 5.29
CA THR A 95 -9.62 -1.93 6.26
C THR A 95 -9.01 -0.52 6.29
N VAL A 96 -9.83 0.54 6.21
CA VAL A 96 -9.33 1.91 6.41
C VAL A 96 -9.44 2.23 7.89
N ALA A 97 -8.29 2.37 8.55
CA ALA A 97 -8.19 2.28 10.00
C ALA A 97 -8.69 3.51 10.80
N ARG A 98 -9.28 4.57 10.21
CA ARG A 98 -9.71 5.75 11.00
C ARG A 98 -10.96 6.43 10.45
N SER A 99 -12.07 6.35 11.21
CA SER A 99 -13.31 7.10 10.94
C SER A 99 -13.08 8.61 10.80
N GLY A 100 -12.16 9.18 11.60
CA GLY A 100 -11.82 10.60 11.53
C GLY A 100 -11.20 11.05 10.20
N THR A 101 -10.54 10.13 9.47
CA THR A 101 -10.03 10.42 8.12
C THR A 101 -11.17 10.64 7.13
N ILE A 102 -12.22 9.84 7.24
CA ILE A 102 -13.35 9.85 6.32
C ILE A 102 -14.17 11.12 6.51
N GLU A 103 -14.50 11.45 7.76
CA GLU A 103 -15.21 12.68 8.11
C GLU A 103 -14.43 13.93 7.67
N PHE A 104 -13.10 13.91 7.77
CA PHE A 104 -12.25 14.99 7.30
C PHE A 104 -12.23 15.09 5.76
N LEU A 105 -12.04 13.98 5.04
CA LEU A 105 -12.08 13.98 3.57
C LEU A 105 -13.42 14.45 3.00
N GLU A 106 -14.52 14.20 3.72
CA GLU A 106 -15.86 14.68 3.39
C GLU A 106 -16.06 16.16 3.67
N SER A 107 -15.38 16.72 4.67
CA SER A 107 -15.48 18.15 5.00
C SER A 107 -14.72 19.03 4.01
N LEU A 108 -13.75 18.48 3.27
CA LEU A 108 -13.03 19.19 2.22
C LEU A 108 -13.98 19.61 1.09
N SER A 109 -13.94 20.88 0.68
CA SER A 109 -14.80 21.43 -0.37
C SER A 109 -14.02 22.27 -1.40
N GLY A 110 -14.51 22.32 -2.64
CA GLY A 110 -13.93 23.15 -3.69
C GLY A 110 -12.46 22.81 -4.01
N ASP A 111 -11.58 23.82 -3.96
CA ASP A 111 -10.15 23.69 -4.27
C ASP A 111 -9.36 22.93 -3.19
N GLU A 112 -9.89 22.80 -1.97
CA GLU A 112 -9.24 22.05 -0.88
C GLU A 112 -9.16 20.55 -1.17
N LYS A 113 -10.09 20.01 -1.98
CA LYS A 113 -10.00 18.61 -2.47
C LYS A 113 -8.83 18.38 -3.41
N LYS A 114 -8.34 19.44 -4.08
CA LYS A 114 -7.19 19.34 -4.99
C LYS A 114 -5.87 19.38 -4.23
N ASP A 115 -5.90 19.73 -2.94
CA ASP A 115 -4.69 19.80 -2.13
C ASP A 115 -4.21 18.40 -1.76
N SER A 116 -3.35 17.89 -2.63
CA SER A 116 -2.78 16.56 -2.50
C SER A 116 -1.96 16.34 -1.23
N ALA A 117 -1.53 17.41 -0.54
CA ALA A 117 -0.72 17.30 0.67
C ALA A 117 -1.47 16.60 1.81
N LEU A 118 -2.81 16.64 1.78
CA LEU A 118 -3.67 16.06 2.81
C LEU A 118 -3.68 14.53 2.76
N ILE A 119 -3.59 13.91 1.58
CA ILE A 119 -3.72 12.46 1.39
C ILE A 119 -2.65 11.65 2.15
N GLY A 120 -1.41 12.15 2.17
CA GLY A 120 -0.29 11.50 2.86
C GLY A 120 -0.43 11.49 4.38
N GLN A 121 -1.16 12.45 4.97
CA GLN A 121 -1.33 12.53 6.43
C GLN A 121 -2.31 11.49 6.98
N PHE A 122 -3.18 10.94 6.13
CA PHE A 122 -4.29 10.09 6.56
C PHE A 122 -4.10 8.60 6.30
N GLY A 123 -2.94 8.20 5.73
CA GLY A 123 -2.65 6.79 5.46
C GLY A 123 -3.51 6.18 4.33
N VAL A 124 -4.14 7.00 3.50
CA VAL A 124 -4.96 6.57 2.36
C VAL A 124 -4.22 6.65 1.02
N GLY A 125 -2.95 7.06 1.05
CA GLY A 125 -2.09 7.25 -0.13
C GLY A 125 -1.91 5.99 -0.98
N PHE A 126 -1.99 4.79 -0.38
CA PHE A 126 -1.95 3.53 -1.14
C PHE A 126 -3.02 3.48 -2.24
N TYR A 127 -4.23 3.96 -1.96
CA TYR A 127 -5.36 3.89 -2.88
C TYR A 127 -5.22 4.86 -4.07
N ALA A 128 -4.28 5.81 -4.03
CA ALA A 128 -3.94 6.65 -5.17
C ALA A 128 -3.42 5.83 -6.37
N SER A 129 -2.90 4.62 -6.14
CA SER A 129 -2.48 3.69 -7.18
C SER A 129 -3.60 3.35 -8.18
N PHE A 130 -4.86 3.28 -7.73
CA PHE A 130 -6.02 3.01 -8.59
C PHE A 130 -6.39 4.18 -9.52
N SER A 131 -5.77 5.35 -9.38
CA SER A 131 -5.93 6.46 -10.34
C SER A 131 -5.18 6.23 -11.67
N VAL A 132 -4.21 5.31 -11.67
CA VAL A 132 -3.32 4.99 -12.80
C VAL A 132 -3.30 3.50 -13.16
N ALA A 133 -3.82 2.61 -12.30
CA ALA A 133 -3.79 1.18 -12.48
C ALA A 133 -5.20 0.56 -12.47
N GLU A 134 -5.47 -0.31 -13.45
CA GLU A 134 -6.69 -1.14 -13.48
C GLU A 134 -6.64 -2.30 -12.48
N LYS A 135 -5.43 -2.70 -12.07
CA LYS A 135 -5.14 -3.78 -11.14
C LYS A 135 -3.92 -3.41 -10.31
N VAL A 136 -3.99 -3.63 -9.00
CA VAL A 136 -2.88 -3.47 -8.07
C VAL A 136 -2.59 -4.82 -7.43
N GLU A 137 -1.31 -5.19 -7.42
CA GLU A 137 -0.79 -6.41 -6.81
C GLU A 137 0.26 -6.04 -5.76
N VAL A 138 0.11 -6.56 -4.53
CA VAL A 138 1.05 -6.37 -3.44
C VAL A 138 1.57 -7.74 -3.02
N LEU A 139 2.80 -8.04 -3.43
CA LEU A 139 3.53 -9.24 -3.00
C LEU A 139 4.40 -8.87 -1.81
N SER A 140 4.13 -9.40 -0.62
CA SER A 140 4.85 -9.03 0.60
C SER A 140 5.16 -10.22 1.49
N ARG A 141 6.26 -10.12 2.26
CA ARG A 141 6.60 -11.07 3.32
C ARG A 141 7.05 -10.29 4.55
N LYS A 142 6.42 -10.52 5.70
CA LYS A 142 6.84 -9.87 6.94
C LYS A 142 8.26 -10.31 7.35
N ALA A 143 9.10 -9.37 7.75
CA ALA A 143 10.41 -9.70 8.32
C ALA A 143 10.24 -10.58 9.57
N GLY A 144 11.09 -11.59 9.72
CA GLY A 144 10.95 -12.62 10.76
C GLY A 144 10.01 -13.76 10.40
N GLU A 145 9.23 -13.65 9.32
CA GLU A 145 8.34 -14.71 8.82
C GLU A 145 8.87 -15.34 7.52
N LYS A 146 8.41 -16.57 7.23
CA LYS A 146 8.79 -17.32 6.03
C LYS A 146 7.76 -17.22 4.90
N GLN A 147 6.48 -17.03 5.26
CA GLN A 147 5.38 -17.08 4.31
C GLN A 147 5.17 -15.72 3.65
N ALA A 148 5.19 -15.70 2.33
CA ALA A 148 4.83 -14.52 1.54
C ALA A 148 3.37 -14.60 1.10
N TRP A 149 2.79 -13.44 0.83
CA TRP A 149 1.39 -13.30 0.45
C TRP A 149 1.27 -12.36 -0.74
N LEU A 150 0.35 -12.69 -1.64
CA LEU A 150 -0.04 -11.84 -2.75
C LEU A 150 -1.45 -11.31 -2.49
N TRP A 151 -1.55 -10.00 -2.31
CA TRP A 151 -2.80 -9.27 -2.31
C TRP A 151 -3.09 -8.72 -3.70
N THR A 152 -4.33 -8.80 -4.17
CA THR A 152 -4.74 -8.33 -5.49
C THR A 152 -6.09 -7.63 -5.45
N SER A 153 -6.22 -6.48 -6.12
CA SER A 153 -7.52 -5.80 -6.30
C SER A 153 -7.59 -4.97 -7.59
N ASP A 154 -8.81 -4.74 -8.07
CA ASP A 154 -9.13 -3.78 -9.13
C ASP A 154 -9.65 -2.43 -8.58
N GLY A 155 -9.64 -2.25 -7.26
CA GLY A 155 -10.05 -1.00 -6.60
C GLY A 155 -11.55 -0.78 -6.56
N LYS A 156 -12.37 -1.80 -6.86
CA LYS A 156 -13.84 -1.70 -6.81
C LYS A 156 -14.39 -2.05 -5.43
N SER A 157 -14.72 -3.32 -5.21
CA SER A 157 -15.46 -3.76 -4.01
C SER A 157 -14.76 -4.88 -3.24
N SER A 158 -13.73 -5.49 -3.81
CA SER A 158 -13.10 -6.66 -3.21
C SER A 158 -11.62 -6.74 -3.52
N TYR A 159 -10.93 -7.55 -2.73
CA TYR A 159 -9.57 -7.97 -2.97
C TYR A 159 -9.45 -9.48 -2.74
N SER A 160 -8.35 -10.07 -3.19
CA SER A 160 -7.99 -11.43 -2.86
C SER A 160 -6.61 -11.52 -2.22
N ILE A 161 -6.42 -12.51 -1.35
CA ILE A 161 -5.15 -12.85 -0.74
C ILE A 161 -4.85 -14.33 -1.03
N ALA A 162 -3.63 -14.59 -1.48
CA ALA A 162 -3.14 -15.96 -1.72
C ALA A 162 -1.72 -16.13 -1.19
N GLU A 163 -1.37 -17.34 -0.78
CA GLU A 163 0.01 -17.71 -0.50
C GLU A 163 0.90 -17.50 -1.73
N ALA A 164 2.10 -16.97 -1.51
CA ALA A 164 3.05 -16.68 -2.56
C ALA A 164 4.49 -17.02 -2.13
N LYS A 165 5.45 -16.75 -3.02
CA LYS A 165 6.89 -16.89 -2.74
C LYS A 165 7.59 -15.56 -3.01
N ARG A 166 8.38 -15.11 -2.03
CA ARG A 166 9.24 -13.93 -2.11
C ARG A 166 10.46 -14.17 -1.21
N ASN A 167 11.66 -13.90 -1.73
CA ASN A 167 12.92 -14.16 -1.02
C ASN A 167 13.27 -13.05 -0.03
N ASP A 168 12.94 -11.82 -0.38
CA ASP A 168 13.12 -10.64 0.46
C ASP A 168 11.83 -10.34 1.22
N PRO A 169 11.89 -9.66 2.38
CA PRO A 169 10.70 -9.08 2.99
C PRO A 169 9.90 -8.22 1.98
#